data_AF-A0A2G9SDB1-F1
#
_entry.id   AF-A0A2G9SDB1-F1
#
_cell.length_a   1.000
_cell.length_b   1.000
_cell.length_c   1.000
_cell.angle_alpha   90.00
_cell.angle_beta   90.00
_cell.angle_gamma   90.00
#
_symmetry.space_group_name_H-M   'P 1'
#
loop_
_entity.id
_entity.type
_entity.pdbx_description
1 polymer ?
#
loop_
_entity_poly.entity_id
_entity_poly.type
_entity_poly.pdbx_seq_one_letter_code
_entity_poly.pdbx_strand_id
1 'polypeptide(L)'
;MERIMGVSCGLELITLPYGHQLRLDLIERHTTMAIGIAVDILGCTGSSEERVATLNKIIQIAVELKELGDFFAFSSIMKALEMPQITRLETTWTMLRHQYTQTAITYEKQLKPFNKSLYEGAGMVFTMWEKSTVPLVIPLLMLLERQSAIFEGMDWWENHDRGCEIMFSHLETGRFIAQNAALYQSNAQQALEGKRKRGPVILHQATHALPEEVPSY
;
A
#
# COMPACT_ATOMS: atom_id res chain seq x y z
N MET A 1 0.99 22.16 -25.95
CA MET A 1 0.80 20.77 -25.50
C MET A 1 -0.45 20.78 -24.63
N GLU A 2 -1.59 20.35 -25.18
CA GLU A 2 -2.85 20.33 -24.42
C GLU A 2 -2.71 19.37 -23.24
N ARG A 3 -2.97 19.86 -22.02
CA ARG A 3 -2.98 19.00 -20.84
C ARG A 3 -4.26 18.18 -20.87
N ILE A 4 -4.15 16.91 -21.30
CA ILE A 4 -5.27 15.95 -21.36
C ILE A 4 -6.05 15.87 -20.03
N MET A 5 -5.37 16.07 -18.89
CA MET A 5 -5.98 15.98 -17.56
C MET A 5 -6.53 17.30 -17.00
N GLY A 6 -6.22 18.46 -17.57
CA GLY A 6 -6.59 19.78 -17.02
C GLY A 6 -5.90 20.18 -15.70
N VAL A 7 -5.32 19.23 -14.96
CA VAL A 7 -4.59 19.41 -13.70
C VAL A 7 -3.10 19.10 -13.83
N SER A 8 -2.34 19.41 -12.78
CA SER A 8 -0.87 19.21 -12.75
C SER A 8 -0.45 17.79 -12.37
N CYS A 9 -1.27 17.07 -11.60
CA CYS A 9 -0.91 15.79 -11.01
C CYS A 9 -2.15 14.89 -10.80
N GLY A 10 -1.96 13.57 -10.83
CA GLY A 10 -3.01 12.59 -10.52
C GLY A 10 -3.56 12.71 -9.09
N LEU A 11 -2.76 13.19 -8.13
CA LEU A 11 -3.19 13.46 -6.76
C LEU A 11 -4.23 14.60 -6.67
N GLU A 12 -4.17 15.56 -7.59
CA GLU A 12 -5.18 16.60 -7.75
C GLU A 12 -6.41 16.03 -8.48
N LEU A 13 -6.19 15.19 -9.50
CA LEU A 13 -7.26 14.59 -10.30
C LEU A 13 -8.21 13.74 -9.46
N ILE A 14 -7.71 12.92 -8.52
CA ILE A 14 -8.55 12.03 -7.70
C ILE A 14 -9.54 12.79 -6.82
N THR A 15 -9.34 14.08 -6.53
CA THR A 15 -10.29 14.87 -5.73
C THR A 15 -11.39 15.51 -6.58
N LEU A 16 -11.34 15.39 -7.91
CA LEU A 16 -12.28 16.03 -8.82
C LEU A 16 -13.30 15.02 -9.38
N PRO A 17 -14.52 15.44 -9.77
CA PRO A 17 -15.56 14.52 -10.25
C PRO A 17 -15.08 13.63 -11.42
N TYR A 18 -14.38 14.22 -12.40
CA TYR A 18 -13.86 13.52 -13.58
C TYR A 18 -12.61 12.65 -13.30
N GLY A 19 -12.12 12.61 -12.06
CA GLY A 19 -11.08 11.68 -11.62
C GLY A 19 -11.58 10.26 -11.35
N HIS A 20 -12.86 9.96 -11.60
CA HIS A 20 -13.51 8.68 -11.33
C HIS A 20 -12.71 7.46 -11.81
N GLN A 21 -12.28 7.46 -13.08
CA GLN A 21 -11.52 6.32 -13.63
C GLN A 21 -10.23 6.08 -12.85
N LEU A 22 -9.46 7.13 -12.54
CA LEU A 22 -8.24 7.00 -11.76
C LEU A 22 -8.51 6.50 -10.34
N ARG A 23 -9.63 6.88 -9.73
CA ARG A 23 -10.01 6.35 -8.41
C ARG A 23 -10.29 4.85 -8.47
N LEU A 24 -11.04 4.38 -9.47
CA LEU A 24 -11.30 2.96 -9.69
C LEU A 24 -10.00 2.19 -9.95
N ASP A 25 -9.11 2.71 -10.82
CA ASP A 25 -7.83 2.07 -11.14
C ASP A 25 -6.94 1.92 -9.90
N LEU A 26 -6.91 2.92 -9.02
CA LEU A 26 -6.13 2.89 -7.78
C LEU A 26 -6.71 1.93 -6.75
N ILE A 27 -8.04 1.87 -6.62
CA ILE A 27 -8.74 0.90 -5.77
C ILE A 27 -8.42 -0.53 -6.23
N GLU A 28 -8.54 -0.78 -7.54
CA GLU A 28 -8.27 -2.09 -8.14
C GLU A 28 -6.81 -2.48 -7.94
N ARG A 29 -5.89 -1.54 -8.20
CA ARG A 29 -4.45 -1.75 -7.98
C ARG A 29 -4.15 -2.13 -6.53
N HIS A 30 -4.72 -1.41 -5.55
CA HIS A 30 -4.48 -1.68 -4.14
C HIS A 30 -4.98 -3.06 -3.73
N THR A 31 -6.20 -3.41 -4.16
CA THR A 31 -6.82 -4.71 -3.86
C THR A 31 -6.04 -5.84 -4.51
N THR A 32 -5.70 -5.70 -5.80
CA THR A 32 -4.89 -6.68 -6.53
C THR A 32 -3.52 -6.87 -5.89
N MET A 33 -2.85 -5.78 -5.47
CA MET A 33 -1.57 -5.89 -4.75
C MET A 33 -1.72 -6.68 -3.46
N ALA A 34 -2.73 -6.38 -2.64
CA ALA A 34 -2.97 -7.09 -1.39
C ALA A 34 -3.26 -8.58 -1.62
N ILE A 35 -4.10 -8.91 -2.60
CA ILE A 35 -4.39 -10.30 -2.98
C ILE A 35 -3.12 -10.99 -3.49
N GLY A 36 -2.34 -10.34 -4.35
CA GLY A 36 -1.09 -10.89 -4.87
C GLY A 36 -0.09 -11.25 -3.75
N ILE A 37 0.04 -10.40 -2.73
CA ILE A 37 0.88 -10.67 -1.55
C ILE A 37 0.33 -11.86 -0.75
N ALA A 38 -0.99 -11.94 -0.55
CA ALA A 38 -1.60 -13.07 0.15
C ALA A 38 -1.40 -14.38 -0.63
N VAL A 39 -1.53 -14.33 -1.96
CA VAL A 39 -1.26 -15.47 -2.86
C VAL A 39 0.21 -15.88 -2.80
N ASP A 40 1.16 -14.95 -2.70
CA ASP A 40 2.58 -15.29 -2.55
C ASP A 40 2.84 -16.07 -1.25
N ILE A 41 2.23 -15.64 -0.13
CA ILE A 41 2.35 -16.35 1.16
C ILE A 41 1.67 -17.72 1.13
N LEU A 42 0.44 -17.79 0.61
CA LEU A 42 -0.36 -19.03 0.58
C LEU A 42 0.11 -20.01 -0.48
N GLY A 43 0.66 -19.49 -1.58
CA GLY A 43 1.19 -20.24 -2.72
C GLY A 43 2.60 -20.78 -2.50
N CYS A 44 3.24 -20.49 -1.37
CA CYS A 44 4.45 -21.19 -0.92
C CYS A 44 4.14 -22.69 -0.69
N THR A 45 4.21 -23.50 -1.75
CA THR A 45 4.01 -24.96 -1.74
C THR A 45 5.26 -25.74 -1.31
N GLY A 46 6.37 -25.06 -1.07
CA GLY A 46 7.60 -25.66 -0.59
C GLY A 46 7.58 -25.88 0.93
N SER A 47 8.72 -25.63 1.59
CA SER A 47 8.83 -25.90 3.03
C SER A 47 8.11 -24.85 3.87
N SER A 48 7.77 -25.20 5.12
CA SER A 48 7.21 -24.21 6.03
C SER A 48 8.22 -23.11 6.39
N GLU A 49 9.52 -23.34 6.23
CA GLU A 49 10.57 -22.35 6.47
C GLU A 49 10.61 -21.32 5.34
N GLU A 50 10.44 -21.75 4.09
CA GLU A 50 10.35 -20.83 2.93
C GLU A 50 9.17 -19.87 3.10
N ARG A 51 8.00 -20.38 3.50
CA ARG A 51 6.84 -19.51 3.77
C ARG A 51 7.11 -18.50 4.89
N VAL A 52 7.83 -18.89 5.95
CA VAL A 52 8.20 -17.98 7.05
C VAL A 52 9.21 -16.93 6.56
N ALA A 53 10.17 -17.32 5.71
CA ALA A 53 11.12 -16.39 5.10
C ALA A 53 10.42 -15.37 4.18
N THR A 54 9.46 -15.82 3.36
CA THR A 54 8.62 -14.95 2.53
C THR A 54 7.83 -13.96 3.38
N LEU A 55 7.17 -14.43 4.44
CA LEU A 55 6.44 -13.58 5.38
C LEU A 55 7.35 -12.54 6.05
N ASN A 56 8.53 -12.95 6.51
CA ASN A 56 9.54 -12.05 7.07
C ASN A 56 9.97 -10.98 6.05
N LYS A 57 10.18 -11.37 4.78
CA LYS A 57 10.58 -10.43 3.72
C LYS A 57 9.47 -9.43 3.41
N ILE A 58 8.22 -9.86 3.34
CA ILE A 58 7.05 -8.99 3.12
C ILE A 58 6.95 -7.93 4.23
N ILE A 59 7.12 -8.32 5.50
CA ILE A 59 7.12 -7.36 6.62
C ILE A 59 8.28 -6.37 6.51
N GLN A 60 9.48 -6.83 6.12
CA GLN A 60 10.62 -5.92 5.89
C GLN A 60 10.34 -4.92 4.76
N ILE A 61 9.69 -5.35 3.67
CA ILE A 61 9.27 -4.46 2.59
C ILE A 61 8.27 -3.42 3.12
N ALA A 62 7.33 -3.81 4.00
CA ALA A 62 6.43 -2.85 4.64
C ALA A 62 7.18 -1.79 5.47
N VAL A 63 8.24 -2.20 6.21
CA VAL A 63 9.12 -1.25 6.91
C VAL A 63 9.78 -0.29 5.92
N GLU A 64 10.36 -0.80 4.84
CA GLU A 64 11.00 0.04 3.81
C GLU A 64 10.02 1.02 3.16
N LEU A 65 8.80 0.58 2.82
CA LEU A 65 7.78 1.45 2.23
C LEU A 65 7.32 2.54 3.20
N LYS A 66 7.18 2.22 4.48
CA LYS A 66 6.88 3.21 5.52
C LYS A 66 7.99 4.26 5.61
N GLU A 67 9.26 3.86 5.61
CA GLU A 67 10.40 4.80 5.66
C GLU A 67 10.56 5.62 4.37
N LEU A 68 10.18 5.05 3.22
CA LEU A 68 10.08 5.78 1.95
C LEU A 68 8.86 6.71 1.88
N GLY A 69 7.93 6.61 2.84
CA GLY A 69 6.70 7.40 2.83
C GLY A 69 5.73 7.02 1.70
N ASP A 70 5.81 5.80 1.18
CA ASP A 70 4.81 5.23 0.25
C ASP A 70 3.73 4.53 1.08
N PHE A 71 2.79 5.33 1.58
CA PHE A 71 1.71 4.84 2.45
C PHE A 71 0.64 4.09 1.67
N PHE A 72 0.51 4.35 0.36
CA PHE A 72 -0.39 3.60 -0.52
C PHE A 72 0.06 2.13 -0.60
N ALA A 73 1.31 1.86 -1.00
CA ALA A 73 1.81 0.49 -1.11
C ALA A 73 1.94 -0.17 0.26
N PHE A 74 2.43 0.56 1.28
CA PHE A 74 2.49 0.08 2.66
C PHE A 74 1.13 -0.46 3.13
N SER A 75 0.05 0.30 2.93
CA SER A 75 -1.29 -0.11 3.37
C SER A 75 -1.81 -1.35 2.65
N SER A 76 -1.38 -1.61 1.41
CA SER A 76 -1.76 -2.83 0.68
C SER A 76 -1.11 -4.08 1.28
N ILE A 77 0.16 -3.98 1.73
CA ILE A 77 0.82 -5.06 2.49
C ILE A 77 0.12 -5.29 3.81
N MET A 78 -0.22 -4.23 4.55
CA MET A 78 -0.92 -4.36 5.82
C MET A 78 -2.29 -5.04 5.64
N LYS A 79 -3.06 -4.64 4.61
CA LYS A 79 -4.33 -5.29 4.24
C LYS A 79 -4.13 -6.79 3.97
N ALA A 80 -3.09 -7.17 3.22
CA ALA A 80 -2.80 -8.57 2.95
C ALA A 80 -2.50 -9.37 4.23
N LEU A 81 -1.66 -8.83 5.11
CA LEU A 81 -1.26 -9.50 6.36
C LEU A 81 -2.41 -9.63 7.37
N GLU A 82 -3.44 -8.78 7.26
CA GLU A 82 -4.63 -8.79 8.11
C GLU A 82 -5.77 -9.67 7.55
N MET A 83 -5.64 -10.20 6.33
CA MET A 83 -6.64 -11.12 5.75
C MET A 83 -6.82 -12.37 6.65
N PRO A 84 -8.06 -12.81 6.92
CA PRO A 84 -8.33 -14.01 7.72
C PRO A 84 -7.58 -15.26 7.24
N GLN A 85 -7.38 -15.36 5.92
CA GLN A 85 -6.67 -16.44 5.26
C GLN A 85 -5.18 -16.48 5.65
N ILE A 86 -4.58 -15.32 5.95
CA ILE A 86 -3.18 -15.16 6.35
C ILE A 86 -3.05 -15.21 7.87
N THR A 87 -3.90 -14.51 8.61
CA THR A 87 -3.84 -14.45 10.08
C THR A 87 -4.05 -15.81 10.73
N ARG A 88 -4.89 -16.68 10.14
CA ARG A 88 -5.12 -18.06 10.61
C ARG A 88 -3.92 -19.02 10.49
N LEU A 89 -2.82 -18.61 9.86
CA LEU A 89 -1.63 -19.47 9.66
C LEU A 89 -0.78 -19.56 10.94
N GLU A 90 -1.35 -20.09 12.02
CA GLU A 90 -0.77 -20.06 13.37
C GLU A 90 0.65 -20.63 13.46
N THR A 91 0.90 -21.74 12.75
CA THR A 91 2.23 -22.36 12.70
C THR A 91 3.26 -21.42 12.08
N THR A 92 2.91 -20.76 10.99
CA THR A 92 3.78 -19.82 10.26
C THR A 92 4.08 -18.60 11.13
N TRP A 93 3.06 -18.00 11.75
CA TRP A 93 3.24 -16.87 12.66
C TRP A 93 4.06 -17.23 13.90
N THR A 94 3.86 -18.42 14.44
CA THR A 94 4.65 -18.91 15.58
C THR A 94 6.12 -19.09 15.20
N MET A 95 6.40 -19.69 14.04
CA MET A 95 7.78 -19.82 13.55
C MET A 95 8.42 -18.47 13.25
N LEU A 96 7.69 -17.50 12.67
CA LEU A 96 8.18 -16.13 12.48
C LEU A 96 8.61 -15.50 13.81
N ARG A 97 7.82 -15.67 14.89
CA ARG A 97 8.16 -15.14 16.22
C ARG A 97 9.42 -15.77 16.81
N HIS A 98 9.69 -17.05 16.51
CA HIS A 98 10.88 -17.74 16.98
C HIS A 98 12.13 -17.44 16.15
N GLN A 99 12.01 -17.42 14.81
CA GLN A 99 13.15 -17.27 13.90
C GLN A 99 13.48 -15.82 13.58
N TYR A 100 12.46 -14.96 13.49
CA TYR A 100 12.58 -13.54 13.13
C TYR A 100 11.87 -12.66 14.17
N THR A 101 12.21 -12.85 15.45
CA THR A 101 11.55 -12.20 16.59
C THR A 101 11.45 -10.68 16.43
N GLN A 102 12.52 -10.02 15.99
CA GLN A 102 12.52 -8.56 15.81
C GLN A 102 11.53 -8.12 14.73
N THR A 103 11.44 -8.85 13.62
CA THR A 103 10.46 -8.58 12.54
C THR A 103 9.04 -8.72 13.07
N ALA A 104 8.76 -9.78 13.83
CA ALA A 104 7.44 -10.01 14.43
C ALA A 104 7.06 -8.90 15.43
N ILE A 105 8.02 -8.45 16.26
CA ILE A 105 7.80 -7.32 17.18
C ILE A 105 7.52 -6.03 16.40
N THR A 106 8.31 -5.74 15.35
CA THR A 106 8.11 -4.55 14.51
C THR A 106 6.73 -4.55 13.87
N TYR A 107 6.27 -5.68 13.33
CA TYR A 107 4.93 -5.81 12.77
C TYR A 107 3.83 -5.50 13.80
N GLU A 108 3.87 -6.17 14.95
CA GLU A 108 2.81 -6.05 15.97
C GLU A 108 2.82 -4.73 16.73
N LYS A 109 4.00 -4.21 17.06
CA LYS A 109 4.14 -3.05 17.96
C LYS A 109 4.36 -1.73 17.24
N GLN A 110 4.74 -1.75 15.96
CA GLN A 110 5.00 -0.53 15.19
C GLN A 110 4.09 -0.44 13.97
N LEU A 111 4.09 -1.45 13.09
CA LEU A 111 3.37 -1.35 11.82
C LEU A 111 1.85 -1.36 12.00
N LYS A 112 1.30 -2.26 12.82
CA LYS A 112 -0.15 -2.30 13.10
C LYS A 112 -0.68 -1.01 13.74
N PRO A 113 -0.09 -0.49 14.85
CA PRO A 113 -0.54 0.78 15.42
C PRO A 113 -0.40 1.95 14.45
N PHE A 114 0.68 1.98 13.66
CA PHE A 114 0.87 3.00 12.64
C PHE A 114 -0.21 2.93 11.56
N ASN A 115 -0.49 1.74 11.00
CA ASN A 115 -1.54 1.53 10.01
C ASN A 115 -2.90 1.99 10.55
N LYS A 116 -3.25 1.58 11.77
CA LYS A 116 -4.48 2.03 12.44
C LYS A 116 -4.55 3.57 12.54
N SER A 117 -3.47 4.22 12.96
CA SER A 117 -3.42 5.69 13.07
C SER A 117 -3.60 6.42 11.73
N LEU A 118 -3.16 5.81 10.62
CA LEU A 118 -3.37 6.35 9.28
C LEU A 118 -4.85 6.32 8.89
N TYR A 119 -5.55 5.22 9.17
CA TYR A 119 -6.97 5.06 8.86
C TYR A 119 -7.89 5.88 9.78
N GLU A 120 -7.51 6.11 11.03
CA GLU A 120 -8.25 6.98 11.97
C GLU A 120 -8.11 8.47 11.67
N GLY A 121 -7.25 8.87 10.72
CA GLY A 121 -7.06 10.27 10.35
C GLY A 121 -6.47 11.10 11.50
N ALA A 122 -5.71 10.48 12.41
CA ALA A 122 -5.26 11.03 13.68
C ALA A 122 -4.12 12.05 13.57
N GLY A 123 -4.25 13.07 12.70
CA GLY A 123 -3.28 14.18 12.57
C GLY A 123 -1.89 13.79 12.03
N MET A 124 -1.60 12.50 11.86
CA MET A 124 -0.34 11.94 11.35
C MET A 124 -0.02 12.45 9.94
N VAL A 125 -1.05 12.73 9.14
CA VAL A 125 -0.89 13.33 7.80
C VAL A 125 -0.24 14.72 7.89
N PHE A 126 -0.57 15.52 8.91
CA PHE A 126 -0.01 16.86 9.09
C PHE A 126 1.39 16.87 9.72
N THR A 127 1.88 15.74 10.24
CA THR A 127 3.22 15.63 10.83
C THR A 127 4.20 14.82 9.98
N MET A 128 3.73 13.98 9.04
CA MET A 128 4.57 13.11 8.21
C MET A 128 4.52 13.44 6.70
N TRP A 129 3.77 14.46 6.27
CA TRP A 129 3.70 14.89 4.87
C TRP A 129 5.07 15.24 4.28
N GLU A 130 5.99 15.80 5.07
CA GLU A 130 7.32 16.23 4.61
C GLU A 130 8.15 15.09 4.00
N LYS A 131 7.93 13.85 4.45
CA LYS A 131 8.66 12.66 3.97
C LYS A 131 7.81 11.75 3.08
N SER A 132 6.54 12.08 2.87
CA SER A 132 5.64 11.23 2.10
C SER A 132 5.94 11.36 0.61
N THR A 133 6.11 10.21 -0.05
CA THR A 133 6.29 10.10 -1.51
C THR A 133 4.97 9.76 -2.18
N VAL A 134 4.16 8.89 -1.55
CA VAL A 134 2.80 8.56 -1.98
C VAL A 134 1.89 8.56 -0.74
N PRO A 135 0.89 9.47 -0.67
CA PRO A 135 0.00 9.54 0.48
C PRO A 135 -0.95 8.34 0.52
N LEU A 136 -1.50 8.07 1.71
CA LEU A 136 -2.62 7.13 1.83
C LEU A 136 -3.87 7.79 1.23
N VAL A 137 -4.31 7.30 0.06
CA VAL A 137 -5.50 7.83 -0.62
C VAL A 137 -6.71 6.92 -0.49
N ILE A 138 -6.53 5.64 -0.13
CA ILE A 138 -7.60 4.63 -0.15
C ILE A 138 -8.86 5.05 0.61
N PRO A 139 -8.80 5.55 1.86
CA PRO A 139 -10.01 5.97 2.58
C PRO A 139 -10.79 7.06 1.84
N LEU A 140 -10.10 8.02 1.21
CA LEU A 140 -10.72 9.05 0.38
C LEU A 140 -11.35 8.44 -0.89
N LEU A 141 -10.63 7.56 -1.59
CA LEU A 141 -11.12 6.92 -2.82
C LEU A 141 -12.41 6.14 -2.56
N MET A 142 -12.43 5.33 -1.51
CA MET A 142 -13.59 4.56 -1.08
C MET A 142 -14.79 5.45 -0.74
N LEU A 143 -14.55 6.58 -0.04
CA LEU A 143 -15.58 7.53 0.34
C LEU A 143 -16.25 8.18 -0.89
N LEU A 144 -15.46 8.47 -1.93
CA LEU A 144 -15.94 9.07 -3.17
C LEU A 144 -16.59 8.06 -4.13
N GLU A 145 -16.21 6.78 -4.06
CA GLU A 145 -16.63 5.71 -4.98
C GLU A 145 -17.57 4.68 -4.33
N ARG A 146 -18.47 5.12 -3.44
CA ARG A 146 -19.43 4.34 -2.62
C ARG A 146 -20.21 3.18 -3.30
N GLN A 147 -20.12 3.01 -4.62
CA GLN A 147 -20.75 1.93 -5.40
C GLN A 147 -19.80 0.79 -5.82
N SER A 148 -18.51 0.85 -5.45
CA SER A 148 -17.56 -0.19 -5.83
C SER A 148 -17.68 -1.41 -4.90
N ALA A 149 -17.95 -2.57 -5.49
CA ALA A 149 -18.02 -3.86 -4.82
C ALA A 149 -16.61 -4.28 -4.36
N ILE A 150 -16.15 -3.69 -3.26
CA ILE A 150 -14.77 -3.88 -2.79
C ILE A 150 -14.72 -4.99 -1.76
N PHE A 151 -13.81 -5.92 -2.03
CA PHE A 151 -13.43 -7.04 -1.17
C PHE A 151 -13.09 -6.55 0.24
N GLU A 152 -13.96 -6.87 1.21
CA GLU A 152 -13.84 -6.62 2.65
C GLU A 152 -13.27 -5.23 2.99
N GLY A 153 -14.12 -4.20 3.08
CA GLY A 153 -13.64 -2.82 3.19
C GLY A 153 -14.53 -1.78 3.89
N MET A 154 -15.57 -2.18 4.64
CA MET A 154 -16.55 -1.24 5.21
C MET A 154 -16.58 -1.14 6.75
N ASP A 155 -15.51 -1.50 7.46
CA ASP A 155 -15.54 -1.41 8.94
C ASP A 155 -14.98 -0.11 9.54
N TRP A 156 -14.40 0.80 8.74
CA TRP A 156 -13.66 1.95 9.28
C TRP A 156 -14.53 3.14 9.70
N TRP A 157 -15.63 3.41 9.00
CA TRP A 157 -16.52 4.56 9.30
C TRP A 157 -17.98 4.17 9.58
N GLU A 158 -18.43 2.97 9.22
CA GLU A 158 -19.83 2.54 9.40
C GLU A 158 -20.09 1.99 10.81
N ASN A 159 -19.06 1.41 11.43
CA ASN A 159 -19.15 0.71 12.72
C ASN A 159 -18.38 1.40 13.85
N HIS A 160 -18.03 2.68 13.70
CA HIS A 160 -17.25 3.43 14.70
C HIS A 160 -17.99 4.70 15.17
N ASP A 161 -18.03 4.92 16.48
CA ASP A 161 -18.63 6.13 17.10
C ASP A 161 -18.05 7.46 16.58
N ARG A 162 -16.87 7.43 15.96
CA ARG A 162 -16.14 8.58 15.40
C ARG A 162 -16.16 8.60 13.87
N GLY A 163 -17.04 7.83 13.21
CA GLY A 163 -17.07 7.66 11.75
C GLY A 163 -17.11 8.99 10.99
N CYS A 164 -17.97 9.93 11.40
CA CYS A 164 -18.05 11.26 10.77
C CYS A 164 -16.76 12.08 10.91
N GLU A 165 -16.09 12.02 12.06
CA GLU A 165 -14.82 12.73 12.29
C GLU A 165 -13.71 12.15 11.40
N ILE A 166 -13.66 10.81 11.29
CA ILE A 166 -12.72 10.10 10.42
C ILE A 166 -12.97 10.46 8.95
N MET A 167 -14.23 10.45 8.50
CA MET A 167 -14.60 10.85 7.14
C MET A 167 -14.18 12.28 6.84
N PHE A 168 -14.45 13.22 7.76
CA PHE A 168 -14.08 14.62 7.61
C PHE A 168 -12.56 14.79 7.52
N SER A 169 -11.80 14.11 8.39
CA SER A 169 -10.34 14.12 8.37
C SER A 169 -9.77 13.64 7.02
N HIS A 170 -10.34 12.60 6.42
CA HIS A 170 -9.91 12.11 5.10
C HIS A 170 -10.28 13.06 3.95
N LEU A 171 -11.42 13.76 4.04
CA LEU A 171 -11.77 14.80 3.08
C LEU A 171 -10.84 16.03 3.18
N GLU A 172 -10.53 16.48 4.39
CA GLU A 172 -9.56 17.55 4.63
C GLU A 172 -8.16 17.16 4.15
N THR A 173 -7.76 15.92 4.41
CA THR A 173 -6.52 15.33 3.89
C THR A 173 -6.50 15.32 2.37
N GLY A 174 -7.60 14.93 1.72
CA GLY A 174 -7.73 14.98 0.26
C GLY A 174 -7.49 16.38 -0.30
N ARG A 175 -8.09 17.40 0.33
CA ARG A 175 -7.85 18.81 -0.03
C ARG A 175 -6.38 19.19 0.15
N PHE A 176 -5.76 18.79 1.25
CA PHE A 176 -4.35 19.06 1.53
C PHE A 176 -3.41 18.38 0.50
N ILE A 177 -3.69 17.12 0.16
CA ILE A 177 -2.94 16.36 -0.85
C ILE A 177 -2.99 17.06 -2.20
N ALA A 178 -4.17 17.48 -2.65
CA ALA A 178 -4.35 18.18 -3.92
C ALA A 178 -3.56 19.50 -3.96
N GLN A 179 -3.62 20.30 -2.88
CA GLN A 179 -2.89 21.57 -2.77
C GLN A 179 -1.36 21.41 -2.75
N ASN A 180 -0.87 20.26 -2.27
CA ASN A 180 0.56 20.01 -2.08
C ASN A 180 1.10 18.91 -3.01
N ALA A 181 0.43 18.63 -4.13
CA ALA A 181 0.78 17.54 -5.03
C ALA A 181 2.25 17.58 -5.51
N ALA A 182 2.79 18.77 -5.74
CA ALA A 182 4.19 18.97 -6.16
C ALA A 182 5.21 18.49 -5.12
N LEU A 183 4.88 18.52 -3.83
CA LEU A 183 5.77 18.04 -2.78
C LEU A 183 5.96 16.53 -2.87
N TYR A 184 4.87 15.76 -2.99
CA TYR A 184 4.93 14.31 -3.13
C TYR A 184 5.76 13.90 -4.35
N GLN A 185 5.61 14.63 -5.46
CA GLN A 185 6.43 14.44 -6.65
C GLN A 185 7.92 14.71 -6.37
N SER A 186 8.26 15.82 -5.71
CA SER A 186 9.65 16.16 -5.36
C SER A 186 10.27 15.10 -4.43
N ASN A 187 9.52 14.68 -3.40
CA ASN A 187 9.95 13.65 -2.47
C ASN A 187 10.20 12.31 -3.19
N ALA A 188 9.29 11.91 -4.10
CA ALA A 188 9.43 10.68 -4.87
C ALA A 188 10.65 10.75 -5.80
N GLN A 189 10.90 11.88 -6.45
CA GLN A 189 12.09 12.09 -7.28
C GLN A 189 13.37 11.95 -6.46
N GLN A 190 13.46 12.62 -5.31
CA GLN A 190 14.63 12.55 -4.43
C GLN A 190 14.88 11.11 -3.93
N ALA A 191 13.81 10.40 -3.53
CA ALA A 191 13.91 9.02 -3.08
C ALA A 191 14.40 8.09 -4.20
N LEU A 192 13.92 8.27 -5.44
CA LEU A 192 14.29 7.44 -6.59
C LEU A 192 15.68 7.77 -7.14
N GLU A 193 16.12 9.02 -7.10
CA GLU A 193 17.49 9.41 -7.47
C GLU A 193 18.54 8.73 -6.56
N GLY A 194 18.22 8.61 -5.27
CA GLY A 194 19.02 7.82 -4.33
C GLY A 194 19.08 6.33 -4.68
N LYS A 195 18.00 5.76 -5.22
CA LYS A 195 17.93 4.34 -5.62
C LYS A 195 18.54 4.06 -6.99
N ARG A 196 18.44 4.97 -7.97
CA ARG A 196 19.09 4.84 -9.29
C ARG A 196 20.61 4.68 -9.19
N LYS A 197 21.21 5.29 -8.16
CA LYS A 197 22.65 5.13 -7.82
C LYS A 197 23.00 3.76 -7.21
N ARG A 198 22.02 2.99 -6.73
CA ARG A 198 22.20 1.66 -6.11
C ARG A 198 21.90 0.48 -7.05
N GLY A 199 21.46 0.75 -8.29
CA GLY A 199 21.14 -0.25 -9.31
C GLY A 199 19.76 -0.91 -9.12
N PRO A 200 19.08 -1.35 -10.20
CA PRO A 200 17.78 -2.02 -10.10
C PRO A 200 17.95 -3.50 -9.73
N VAL A 201 17.40 -3.92 -8.59
CA VAL A 201 17.42 -5.34 -8.17
C VAL A 201 16.24 -6.14 -8.74
N ILE A 202 15.13 -5.50 -9.11
CA ILE A 202 13.85 -6.21 -9.34
C ILE A 202 13.38 -6.19 -10.80
N LEU A 203 13.69 -5.15 -11.60
CA LEU A 203 13.22 -5.08 -13.00
C LEU A 203 13.98 -6.00 -13.97
N HIS A 204 15.13 -6.53 -13.58
CA HIS A 204 15.92 -7.43 -14.44
C HIS A 204 15.52 -8.91 -14.29
N GLN A 205 14.79 -9.27 -13.24
CA GLN A 205 14.38 -10.66 -12.99
C GLN A 205 13.07 -11.03 -13.71
N ALA A 206 12.25 -10.05 -14.08
CA ALA A 206 11.00 -10.30 -14.81
C ALA A 206 11.19 -10.56 -16.31
N THR A 207 12.33 -10.19 -16.90
CA THR A 207 12.61 -10.39 -18.34
C THR A 207 13.18 -11.78 -18.67
N HIS A 208 13.51 -12.60 -17.66
CA HIS A 208 14.05 -13.96 -17.87
C HIS A 208 13.00 -15.07 -17.71
N ALA A 209 11.72 -14.75 -17.51
CA ALA A 209 10.65 -15.72 -17.30
C ALA A 209 9.75 -15.97 -18.53
N LEU A 210 10.17 -15.55 -19.73
CA LEU A 210 9.52 -15.95 -20.98
C LEU A 210 10.35 -17.06 -21.63
N PRO A 211 9.80 -18.27 -21.84
CA PRO A 211 10.53 -19.32 -22.55
C PRO A 211 10.74 -18.90 -24.00
N GLU A 212 11.99 -19.02 -24.46
CA GLU A 212 12.38 -18.83 -25.86
C GLU A 212 11.52 -19.70 -26.78
N GLU A 213 11.20 -19.12 -27.94
CA GLU A 213 10.37 -19.67 -28.99
C GLU A 213 10.73 -21.14 -29.33
N VAL A 214 9.70 -21.99 -29.38
CA VAL A 214 9.82 -23.38 -29.84
C VAL A 214 10.23 -23.37 -31.32
N PRO A 215 11.30 -24.08 -31.74
CA PRO A 215 11.69 -24.11 -33.14
C PRO A 215 10.62 -24.84 -33.96
N SER A 216 10.22 -24.21 -35.06
CA SER A 216 9.34 -24.80 -36.07
C SER A 216 10.07 -25.96 -36.76
N TYR A 217 9.42 -27.13 -36.78
CA TYR A 217 9.74 -28.24 -37.69
C TYR A 217 9.02 -28.04 -39.02
#